data_AF-A0A4C1TQB4-F1
#
_entry.id   AF-A0A4C1TQB4-F1
#
_cell.length_a   1.000
_cell.length_b   1.000
_cell.length_c   1.000
_cell.angle_alpha   90.00
_cell.angle_beta   90.00
_cell.angle_gamma   90.00
#
_symmetry.space_group_name_H-M   'P 1'
#
loop_
_entity.id
_entity.type
_entity.pdbx_description
1 polymer ?
#
loop_
_entity_poly.entity_id
_entity_poly.type
_entity_poly.pdbx_seq_one_letter_code
_entity_poly.pdbx_strand_id
1 'polypeptide(L)'
;MTDISDYIADSAHLFKTPTIPSIVMANATFVYKDLATTTHVFSKRDTIRSSFNLHIRDHTKYLKEDKIFTILVNGKRTTVSIERIKPAYTVDDELLNTPHRHQRA
;
A
#
# COMPACT_ATOMS: atom_id res chain seq x y z
N MET A 1 55.23 -3.52 8.62
CA MET A 1 54.47 -2.77 7.60
C MET A 1 53.23 -3.58 7.30
N THR A 2 52.07 -3.13 7.75
CA THR A 2 50.78 -3.75 7.44
C THR A 2 50.51 -3.60 5.94
N ASP A 3 50.27 -4.73 5.27
CA ASP A 3 50.09 -4.83 3.83
C ASP A 3 48.71 -4.29 3.42
N ILE A 4 48.59 -3.70 2.23
CA ILE A 4 47.32 -3.17 1.71
C ILE A 4 46.24 -4.28 1.62
N SER A 5 46.68 -5.51 1.41
CA SER A 5 45.81 -6.68 1.39
C SER A 5 45.10 -6.92 2.73
N ASP A 6 45.75 -6.63 3.87
CA ASP A 6 45.14 -6.74 5.21
C ASP A 6 44.02 -5.71 5.39
N TYR A 7 44.20 -4.49 4.87
CA TYR A 7 43.17 -3.44 4.93
C TYR A 7 41.92 -3.82 4.12
N ILE A 8 42.11 -4.42 2.94
CA ILE A 8 41.01 -4.91 2.10
C ILE A 8 40.28 -6.05 2.82
N ALA A 9 41.00 -6.98 3.44
CA ALA A 9 40.41 -8.10 4.16
C ALA A 9 39.58 -7.66 5.39
N ASP A 10 40.08 -6.66 6.14
CA ASP A 10 39.40 -6.14 7.33
C ASP A 10 38.13 -5.35 6.96
N SER A 11 38.17 -4.58 5.87
CA SER A 11 36.98 -3.90 5.34
C SER A 11 35.87 -4.87 4.95
N ALA A 12 36.23 -6.02 4.36
CA ALA A 12 35.26 -7.05 3.97
C ALA A 12 34.61 -7.75 5.18
N HIS A 13 35.31 -7.85 6.31
CA HIS A 13 34.75 -8.42 7.54
C HIS A 13 33.63 -7.54 8.12
N LEU A 14 33.79 -6.21 8.03
CA LEU A 14 32.82 -5.25 8.55
C LEU A 14 31.52 -5.20 7.72
N PHE A 15 31.58 -5.52 6.42
CA PHE A 15 30.42 -5.53 5.52
C PHE A 15 29.79 -6.92 5.33
N LYS A 16 30.13 -7.92 6.16
CA LYS A 16 29.36 -9.17 6.23
C LYS A 16 27.97 -8.86 6.77
N THR A 17 27.06 -8.54 5.86
CA THR A 17 25.64 -8.39 6.19
C THR A 17 25.17 -9.71 6.79
N PRO A 18 24.55 -9.72 7.98
CA PRO A 18 23.89 -10.92 8.45
C PRO A 18 22.83 -11.26 7.41
N THR A 19 22.98 -12.41 6.74
CA THR A 19 21.91 -12.99 5.95
C THR A 19 20.77 -13.23 6.92
N ILE A 20 19.80 -12.32 6.95
CA ILE A 20 18.58 -12.47 7.72
C ILE A 20 18.03 -13.82 7.28
N PRO A 21 17.96 -14.85 8.16
CA PRO A 21 17.35 -16.10 7.78
C PRO A 21 15.97 -15.70 7.31
N SER A 22 15.66 -16.05 6.06
CA SER A 22 14.35 -15.80 5.51
C SER A 22 13.36 -16.43 6.48
N ILE A 23 12.74 -15.60 7.33
CA ILE A 23 11.40 -15.88 7.76
C ILE A 23 10.68 -15.86 6.43
N VAL A 24 10.61 -17.03 5.79
CA VAL A 24 9.67 -17.32 4.73
C VAL A 24 8.34 -17.22 5.44
N MET A 25 7.92 -15.98 5.66
CA MET A 25 6.60 -15.61 6.05
C MET A 25 5.77 -16.26 4.97
N ALA A 26 5.08 -17.35 5.33
CA ALA A 26 4.17 -18.03 4.44
C ALA A 26 3.41 -16.96 3.67
N ASN A 27 3.34 -17.08 2.34
CA ASN A 27 2.87 -16.08 1.36
C ASN A 27 1.38 -15.70 1.55
N ALA A 28 1.00 -15.33 2.76
CA ALA A 28 -0.32 -14.94 3.20
C ALA A 28 -0.50 -13.49 2.79
N THR A 29 -1.24 -13.31 1.72
CA THR A 29 -1.60 -11.98 1.24
C THR A 29 -2.62 -11.37 2.21
N PHE A 30 -2.31 -10.18 2.73
CA PHE A 30 -3.25 -9.46 3.58
C PHE A 30 -4.50 -9.05 2.79
N VAL A 31 -5.68 -9.30 3.35
CA VAL A 31 -6.97 -8.97 2.74
C VAL A 31 -7.82 -8.17 3.72
N TYR A 32 -8.33 -7.01 3.29
CA TYR A 32 -9.29 -6.25 4.08
C TYR A 32 -10.64 -6.98 4.11
N LYS A 33 -11.27 -7.04 5.29
CA LYS A 33 -12.56 -7.72 5.52
C LYS A 33 -13.64 -7.23 4.55
N ASP A 34 -13.75 -5.91 4.39
CA ASP A 34 -14.82 -5.27 3.62
C ASP A 34 -14.46 -5.05 2.15
N LEU A 35 -13.31 -5.58 1.69
CA LEU A 35 -12.84 -5.37 0.32
C LEU A 35 -13.78 -5.98 -0.72
N ALA A 36 -14.51 -7.03 -0.35
CA ALA A 36 -15.48 -7.67 -1.24
C ALA A 36 -16.70 -6.77 -1.49
N THR A 37 -17.22 -6.12 -0.44
CA THR A 37 -18.44 -5.30 -0.48
C THR A 37 -18.19 -3.86 -0.91
N THR A 38 -16.99 -3.32 -0.69
CA THR A 38 -16.70 -1.92 -1.00
C THR A 38 -16.73 -1.66 -2.52
N THR A 39 -17.48 -0.64 -2.94
CA THR A 39 -17.58 -0.20 -4.35
C THR A 39 -16.42 0.69 -4.78
N HIS A 40 -15.88 1.47 -3.85
CA HIS A 40 -14.78 2.40 -4.08
C HIS A 40 -13.51 1.92 -3.36
N VAL A 41 -12.36 2.05 -4.01
CA VAL A 41 -11.07 1.66 -3.45
C VAL A 41 -10.05 2.75 -3.71
N PHE A 42 -9.10 2.89 -2.80
CA PHE A 42 -7.92 3.69 -2.99
C PHE A 42 -6.78 2.80 -3.47
N SER A 43 -6.13 3.15 -4.58
CA SER A 43 -4.96 2.41 -5.08
C SER A 43 -3.66 3.17 -4.82
N LYS A 44 -2.63 2.45 -4.36
CA LYS A 44 -1.28 2.97 -4.21
C LYS A 44 -0.60 3.01 -5.58
N ARG A 45 -0.10 4.19 -5.97
CA ARG A 45 0.79 4.36 -7.12
C ARG A 45 2.23 4.08 -6.71
N ASP A 46 2.93 3.30 -7.53
CA ASP A 46 4.30 2.84 -7.29
C ASP A 46 5.37 3.70 -7.99
N THR A 47 4.99 4.86 -8.49
CA THR A 47 5.91 5.74 -9.20
C THR A 47 6.77 6.53 -8.21
N ILE A 48 8.09 6.60 -8.47
CA ILE A 48 9.00 7.52 -7.77
C ILE A 48 8.46 8.93 -7.94
N ARG A 49 8.17 9.62 -6.83
CA ARG A 49 7.49 10.92 -6.88
C ARG A 49 8.27 11.97 -6.11
N SER A 50 8.17 13.21 -6.59
CA SER A 50 8.48 14.41 -5.82
C SER A 50 7.73 14.44 -4.48
N SER A 51 8.40 14.97 -3.45
CA SER A 51 7.85 15.23 -2.12
C SER A 51 6.58 16.10 -2.24
N PHE A 52 5.53 15.78 -1.48
CA PHE A 52 4.23 16.50 -1.46
C PHE A 52 3.22 16.31 -2.61
N ASN A 53 2.82 15.08 -2.94
CA ASN A 53 1.46 14.87 -3.45
C ASN A 53 0.69 13.91 -2.52
N LEU A 54 -0.63 14.04 -2.39
CA LEU A 54 -1.42 13.03 -1.69
C LEU A 54 -1.74 11.91 -2.68
N HIS A 55 -1.35 10.67 -2.36
CA HIS A 55 -1.40 9.52 -3.27
C HIS A 55 -2.77 8.83 -3.35
N ILE A 56 -3.78 9.35 -2.65
CA ILE A 56 -5.05 8.65 -2.45
C ILE A 56 -6.07 9.25 -3.41
N ARG A 57 -6.37 8.53 -4.50
CA ARG A 57 -7.50 8.82 -5.38
C ARG A 57 -8.50 7.69 -5.28
N ASP A 58 -9.76 8.04 -5.12
CA ASP A 58 -10.88 7.10 -5.14
C ASP A 58 -11.02 6.53 -6.55
N HIS A 59 -11.17 5.21 -6.61
CA HIS A 59 -11.33 4.45 -7.83
C HIS A 59 -12.50 3.51 -7.69
N THR A 60 -13.38 3.45 -8.68
CA THR A 60 -14.48 2.49 -8.69
C THR A 60 -13.93 1.10 -9.00
N LYS A 61 -14.29 0.12 -8.17
CA LYS A 61 -13.94 -1.30 -8.35
C LYS A 61 -14.98 -1.97 -9.24
N TYR A 62 -14.54 -2.72 -10.25
CA TYR A 62 -15.44 -3.40 -11.18
C TYR A 62 -15.42 -4.92 -11.07
N LEU A 63 -14.26 -5.52 -10.83
CA LEU A 63 -14.12 -6.97 -10.88
C LEU A 63 -13.04 -7.45 -9.91
N LYS A 64 -13.34 -8.53 -9.19
CA LYS A 64 -12.45 -9.21 -8.25
C LYS A 64 -12.11 -10.58 -8.81
N GLU A 65 -10.83 -10.81 -9.09
CA GLU A 65 -10.23 -12.13 -9.21
C GLU A 65 -9.30 -12.32 -8.01
N ASP A 66 -9.14 -13.55 -7.50
CA ASP A 66 -8.52 -13.88 -6.20
C ASP A 66 -7.53 -12.86 -5.61
N LYS A 67 -6.46 -12.54 -6.35
CA LYS A 67 -5.42 -11.55 -5.95
C LYS A 67 -5.36 -10.31 -6.83
N ILE A 68 -6.19 -10.21 -7.87
CA ILE A 68 -6.12 -9.19 -8.91
C ILE A 68 -7.47 -8.50 -9.07
N PHE A 69 -7.46 -7.18 -9.07
CA PHE A 69 -8.66 -6.35 -9.21
C PHE A 69 -8.58 -5.49 -10.45
N THR A 70 -9.72 -5.30 -11.10
CA THR A 70 -9.87 -4.26 -12.14
C THR A 70 -10.58 -3.04 -11.55
N ILE A 71 -9.91 -1.89 -11.64
CA ILE A 71 -10.38 -0.60 -11.13
C ILE A 71 -10.49 0.43 -12.26
N LEU A 72 -11.36 1.44 -12.09
CA LEU A 72 -11.38 2.62 -12.96
C LEU A 72 -10.42 3.68 -12.45
N VAL A 73 -9.46 4.05 -13.28
CA VAL A 73 -8.58 5.18 -13.04
C VAL A 73 -8.76 6.16 -14.19
N ASN A 74 -9.33 7.34 -13.92
CA ASN A 74 -9.59 8.37 -14.93
C ASN A 74 -10.34 7.83 -16.18
N GLY A 75 -11.37 6.99 -15.98
CA GLY A 75 -12.14 6.39 -17.07
C GLY A 75 -11.45 5.20 -17.77
N LYS A 76 -10.23 4.82 -17.37
CA LYS A 76 -9.51 3.67 -17.93
C LYS A 76 -9.52 2.49 -16.96
N ARG A 77 -9.79 1.29 -17.49
CA ARG A 77 -9.70 0.05 -16.72
C ARG A 77 -8.24 -0.28 -16.48
N THR A 78 -7.86 -0.40 -15.21
CA THR A 78 -6.50 -0.73 -14.78
C THR A 78 -6.55 -1.95 -13.88
N THR A 79 -5.61 -2.87 -14.09
CA THR A 79 -5.49 -4.09 -13.29
C THR A 79 -4.46 -3.86 -12.18
N VAL A 80 -4.83 -4.18 -10.93
CA VAL A 80 -4.00 -3.95 -9.74
C VAL A 80 -4.03 -5.17 -8.82
N SER A 81 -2.92 -5.42 -8.12
CA SER A 81 -2.85 -6.43 -7.05
C SER A 81 -3.63 -5.97 -5.81
N ILE A 82 -4.19 -6.94 -5.09
CA ILE A 82 -4.86 -6.76 -3.80
C ILE A 82 -3.99 -6.02 -2.75
N GLU A 83 -2.67 -6.15 -2.82
CA GLU A 83 -1.74 -5.52 -1.88
C GLU A 83 -1.63 -4.00 -2.07
N ARG A 84 -2.03 -3.51 -3.25
CA ARG A 84 -1.94 -2.10 -3.62
C ARG A 84 -3.26 -1.36 -3.48
N ILE A 85 -4.29 -2.01 -2.95
CA ILE A 85 -5.61 -1.40 -2.79
C ILE A 85 -6.01 -1.34 -1.31
N LYS A 86 -6.76 -0.30 -0.97
CA LYS A 86 -7.42 -0.14 0.31
C LYS A 86 -8.91 0.12 0.06
N PRO A 87 -9.84 -0.43 0.85
CA PRO A 87 -11.24 -0.04 0.76
C PRO A 87 -11.39 1.45 1.09
N ALA A 88 -12.26 2.14 0.35
CA ALA A 88 -12.65 3.51 0.66
C ALA A 88 -13.89 3.47 1.57
N TYR A 89 -13.66 3.74 2.86
CA TYR A 89 -14.76 3.93 3.81
C TYR A 89 -15.32 5.34 3.63
N THR A 90 -16.57 5.41 3.18
CA THR A 90 -17.33 6.67 3.07
C THR A 90 -18.41 6.66 4.13
N VAL A 91 -18.76 7.84 4.64
CA VAL A 91 -19.89 7.98 5.57
C VAL A 91 -21.15 7.93 4.73
N ASP A 92 -22.12 7.10 5.10
CA ASP A 92 -23.44 7.10 4.44
C ASP A 92 -24.09 8.48 4.60
N ASP A 93 -24.70 8.99 3.53
CA ASP A 93 -25.41 10.27 3.53
C ASP A 93 -26.49 10.34 4.63
N GLU A 94 -27.07 9.18 4.99
CA GLU A 94 -28.04 9.02 6.07
C GLU A 94 -27.47 9.42 7.45
N LEU A 95 -26.17 9.21 7.71
CA LEU A 95 -25.52 9.58 8.98
C LEU A 95 -25.09 11.05 9.01
N LEU A 96 -24.82 11.65 7.84
CA LEU A 96 -24.49 13.07 7.70
C LEU A 96 -25.72 13.98 7.80
N ASN A 97 -26.92 13.44 7.59
CA ASN A 97 -28.17 14.19 7.74
C ASN A 97 -28.61 14.37 9.22
N THR A 98 -27.80 13.93 10.18
CA THR A 98 -27.98 14.33 11.57
C THR A 98 -27.59 15.80 11.70
N PRO A 99 -28.49 16.71 12.15
CA PRO A 99 -28.13 18.11 12.30
C PRO A 99 -26.99 18.18 13.32
N HIS A 100 -25.79 18.55 12.86
CA HIS A 100 -24.67 18.85 13.72
C HIS A 100 -25.09 19.97 14.66
N ARG A 101 -25.54 19.61 15.86
CA ARG A 101 -25.88 20.55 16.92
C ARG A 101 -24.60 21.28 17.29
N HIS A 102 -24.43 22.48 16.72
CA HIS A 102 -23.43 23.43 17.16
C HIS A 102 -23.62 23.66 18.66
N GLN A 103 -22.81 22.99 19.49
CA GLN A 103 -22.60 23.44 20.85
C GLN A 103 -21.77 24.72 20.75
N ARG A 104 -22.46 25.87 20.84
CA ARG A 104 -21.82 27.13 21.19
C ARG A 104 -21.27 26.98 22.60
N ALA A 105 -19.96 27.22 22.73
CA ALA A 105 -19.31 27.49 24.00
C ALA A 105 -19.83 28.81 24.59
#